data_AF-H5WUG9-F1
#
_entry.id   AF-H5WUG9-F1
#
_cell.length_a   1.000
_cell.length_b   1.000
_cell.length_c   1.000
_cell.angle_alpha   90.00
_cell.angle_beta   90.00
_cell.angle_gamma   90.00
#
_symmetry.space_group_name_H-M   'P 1'
#
loop_
_entity.id
_entity.type
_entity.pdbx_description
1 polymer ?
#
loop_
_entity_poly.entity_id
_entity_poly.type
_entity_poly.pdbx_seq_one_letter_code
_entity_poly.pdbx_strand_id
1 'polypeptide(L)' 'MPVAPTAESHAPFLMEIIQFKWLMVGAGHRVHVERMQSDRDYAQHCLQLGADARLDSVRHCAHQLARQLGLPQPH' A
#
# COMPACT_ATOMS: atom_id res chain seq x y z
N MET A 1 14.22 -27.13 -20.94
CA MET A 1 13.41 -25.90 -20.99
C MET A 1 13.60 -25.17 -19.67
N PRO A 2 14.20 -23.98 -19.61
CA PRO A 2 14.23 -23.21 -18.37
C PRO A 2 12.80 -22.72 -18.09
N VAL A 3 12.27 -23.09 -16.93
CA VAL A 3 10.99 -22.59 -16.43
C VAL A 3 11.14 -21.08 -16.17
N ALA A 4 10.26 -20.27 -16.74
CA ALA A 4 10.17 -18.86 -16.39
C ALA A 4 9.95 -18.76 -14.87
N PRO A 5 10.57 -17.78 -14.16
CA PRO A 5 10.28 -17.60 -12.75
C PRO A 5 8.78 -17.32 -12.62
N THR A 6 8.06 -18.25 -12.00
CA THR A 6 6.68 -18.05 -11.60
C THR A 6 6.66 -16.79 -10.75
N ALA A 7 5.77 -15.86 -11.07
CA ALA A 7 5.53 -14.63 -10.31
C ALA A 7 4.89 -14.93 -8.92
N GLU A 8 5.34 -15.99 -8.25
CA GLU A 8 5.11 -16.31 -6.85
C GLU A 8 6.15 -15.62 -5.96
N SER A 9 6.50 -14.38 -6.30
CA SER A 9 6.78 -13.43 -5.23
C SER A 9 5.43 -12.93 -4.75
N HIS A 10 4.74 -13.75 -3.95
CA HIS A 10 3.62 -13.27 -3.15
C HIS A 10 4.19 -12.14 -2.31
N ALA A 11 4.00 -10.91 -2.77
CA ALA A 11 4.42 -9.72 -2.06
C ALA A 11 3.85 -9.86 -0.65
N PRO A 12 4.70 -9.94 0.39
CA PRO A 12 4.18 -9.94 1.74
C PRO A 12 3.28 -8.71 1.85
N PHE A 13 2.13 -8.85 2.51
CA PHE A 13 1.16 -7.78 2.76
C PHE A 13 0.15 -7.46 1.63
N LEU A 14 -0.11 -8.36 0.66
CA LEU A 14 -1.16 -8.16 -0.35
C LEU A 14 -2.54 -7.87 0.27
N MET A 15 -2.92 -8.58 1.33
CA MET A 15 -4.23 -8.36 1.99
C MET A 15 -4.34 -6.94 2.56
N GLU A 16 -3.29 -6.46 3.22
CA GLU A 16 -3.21 -5.13 3.80
C GLU A 16 -3.20 -4.04 2.73
N ILE A 17 -2.52 -4.26 1.60
CA ILE A 17 -2.57 -3.36 0.44
C ILE A 17 -3.98 -3.30 -0.15
N ILE A 18 -4.68 -4.43 -0.24
CA ILE A 18 -6.07 -4.47 -0.73
C ILE A 18 -7.02 -3.77 0.24
N GLN A 19 -6.88 -4.00 1.54
CA GLN A 19 -7.64 -3.28 2.56
C GLN A 19 -7.40 -1.77 2.48
N PHE A 20 -6.14 -1.35 2.41
CA PHE A 20 -5.77 0.06 2.27
C PHE A 20 -6.36 0.69 1.00
N LYS A 21 -6.29 -0.01 -0.14
CA LYS A 21 -6.91 0.44 -1.40
C LYS A 21 -8.40 0.71 -1.22
N TRP A 22 -9.14 -0.20 -0.58
CA TRP A 22 -10.58 -0.02 -0.38
C TRP A 22 -10.90 1.14 0.56
N LEU A 23 -10.12 1.30 1.64
CA LEU A 23 -10.23 2.45 2.54
C LEU A 23 -9.97 3.77 1.81
N MET A 24 -8.92 3.81 0.98
CA MET A 24 -8.59 4.97 0.16
C MET A 24 -9.66 5.31 -0.87
N VAL A 25 -10.30 4.30 -1.49
CA VAL A 25 -11.45 4.52 -2.39
C VAL A 25 -12.61 5.19 -1.64
N GLY A 26 -12.90 4.76 -0.40
CA GLY A 26 -13.87 5.42 0.47
C GLY A 26 -13.49 6.86 0.84
N ALA A 27 -12.19 7.18 0.87
CA ALA A 27 -11.65 8.52 1.07
C ALA A 27 -11.53 9.35 -0.23
N GLY A 28 -11.91 8.81 -1.39
CA GLY A 28 -11.88 9.50 -2.68
C GLY A 28 -10.58 9.33 -3.49
N HIS A 29 -9.64 8.49 -3.03
CA HIS A 29 -8.37 8.23 -3.69
C HIS A 29 -8.32 6.82 -4.31
N ARG A 30 -7.77 6.71 -5.52
CA ARG A 30 -7.54 5.40 -6.17
C ARG A 30 -6.11 4.95 -5.98
N VAL A 31 -5.92 3.70 -5.55
CA VAL A 31 -4.61 3.09 -5.35
C VAL A 31 -4.40 1.93 -6.32
N HIS A 32 -3.30 1.97 -7.06
CA HIS A 32 -2.84 0.88 -7.92
C HIS A 32 -1.99 -0.10 -7.11
N VAL A 33 -2.49 -1.31 -6.91
CA VAL A 33 -1.87 -2.37 -6.09
C VAL A 33 -0.48 -2.74 -6.61
N GLU A 34 -0.37 -3.00 -7.91
CA GLU A 34 0.90 -3.40 -8.53
C GLU A 34 1.97 -2.32 -8.40
N ARG A 35 1.61 -1.04 -8.60
CA ARG A 35 2.55 0.08 -8.39
C ARG A 35 2.91 0.23 -6.91
N MET A 36 1.95 0.04 -6.00
CA MET A 36 2.23 0.08 -4.57
C MET A 36 3.21 -1.00 -4.11
N GLN A 37 3.28 -2.14 -4.81
CA GLN A 37 4.23 -3.22 -4.51
C GLN A 37 5.59 -3.05 -5.19
N SER A 38 5.65 -2.39 -6.35
CA SER A 38 6.84 -2.32 -7.20
C SER A 38 7.54 -0.95 -7.22
N ASP A 39 6.84 0.11 -6.82
CA ASP A 39 7.30 1.50 -6.88
C ASP A 39 7.26 2.11 -5.47
N ARG A 40 8.45 2.31 -4.91
CA ARG A 40 8.66 2.80 -3.54
C ARG A 40 8.11 4.21 -3.35
N ASP A 41 8.36 5.10 -4.31
CA ASP A 41 7.94 6.50 -4.23
C ASP A 41 6.42 6.62 -4.35
N TYR A 42 5.83 5.81 -5.25
CA TYR A 42 4.37 5.70 -5.36
C TYR A 42 3.74 5.19 -4.05
N ALA A 43 4.32 4.14 -3.45
CA ALA A 43 3.85 3.62 -2.17
C ALA A 43 3.92 4.69 -1.07
N GLN A 44 5.04 5.39 -0.94
CA GLN A 44 5.19 6.47 0.04
C GLN A 44 4.16 7.58 -0.17
N HIS A 45 3.97 8.03 -1.41
CA HIS A 45 2.97 9.05 -1.73
C HIS A 45 1.56 8.60 -1.32
N CYS A 46 1.16 7.38 -1.65
CA CYS A 46 -0.15 6.86 -1.25
C CYS A 46 -0.31 6.79 0.27
N LEU A 47 0.73 6.41 1.00
CA LEU A 47 0.70 6.34 2.46
C LEU A 47 0.60 7.72 3.09
N GLN A 48 1.27 8.74 2.53
CA GLN A 48 1.12 10.13 2.97
C GLN A 48 -0.31 10.64 2.76
N LEU A 49 -0.90 10.41 1.58
CA LEU A 49 -2.31 10.74 1.35
C LEU A 49 -3.25 10.04 2.35
N GLY A 50 -2.91 8.81 2.75
CA GLY A 50 -3.67 8.08 3.77
C GLY A 50 -3.55 8.66 5.17
N ALA A 51 -2.40 9.23 5.54
CA ALA A 51 -2.21 9.90 6.83
C ALA A 51 -2.92 11.25 6.92
N ASP A 52 -3.04 11.97 5.79
CA ASP A 52 -3.81 13.21 5.70
C ASP A 52 -5.33 12.98 5.64
N ALA A 53 -5.77 11.73 5.47
CA ALA A 53 -7.20 11.42 5.34
C ALA A 53 -7.96 11.73 6.63
N ARG A 54 -9.19 12.23 6.50
CA ARG A 54 -10.06 12.57 7.65
C ARG A 54 -10.47 11.38 8.50
N LEU A 55 -10.49 10.18 7.92
CA LEU A 55 -10.93 8.95 8.58
C LEU A 55 -9.79 8.30 9.36
N ASP A 56 -9.97 8.10 10.67
CA ASP A 56 -8.98 7.44 11.55
C ASP A 56 -8.54 6.06 11.06
N SER A 57 -9.47 5.29 10.49
CA SER A 57 -9.18 3.96 9.95
C SER A 57 -8.21 4.01 8.77
N VAL A 58 -8.30 5.03 7.91
CA VAL A 58 -7.38 5.23 6.78
C VAL A 58 -6.00 5.59 7.29
N ARG A 59 -5.92 6.55 8.24
CA ARG A 59 -4.64 6.95 8.86
C ARG A 59 -3.95 5.78 9.53
N HIS A 60 -4.68 5.03 10.36
CA HIS A 60 -4.15 3.86 11.05
C HIS A 60 -3.61 2.82 10.06
N CYS A 61 -4.38 2.54 9.00
CA CYS A 61 -3.97 1.59 7.96
C CYS A 61 -2.70 2.06 7.23
N ALA A 62 -2.59 3.36 6.91
CA ALA A 62 -1.39 3.92 6.29
C ALA A 62 -0.14 3.75 7.17
N HIS A 63 -0.22 4.07 8.46
CA HIS A 63 0.91 3.89 9.38
C HIS A 63 1.32 2.43 9.55
N GLN A 64 0.34 1.52 9.68
CA GLN A 64 0.62 0.08 9.79
C GLN A 64 1.29 -0.44 8.52
N LEU A 65 0.75 -0.10 7.36
CA LEU A 65 1.27 -0.57 6.08
C LEU A 65 2.67 -0.01 5.80
N ALA A 66 2.96 1.24 6.20
CA ALA A 66 4.31 1.80 6.14
C ALA A 66 5.33 0.95 6.94
N ARG A 67 4.95 0.47 8.14
CA ARG A 67 5.81 -0.40 8.96
C ARG A 67 6.05 -1.74 8.29
N GLN A 68 5.00 -2.35 7.75
CA GLN A 68 5.07 -3.64 7.08
C GLN A 68 5.95 -3.58 5.83
N LEU A 69 5.84 -2.50 5.06
CA LEU A 69 6.65 -2.27 3.85
C LEU A 69 8.06 -1.73 4.14
N GLY A 70 8.42 -1.47 5.41
CA GLY A 70 9.73 -0.88 5.76
C GLY A 70 9.92 0.55 5.21
N LEU A 71 8.82 1.27 5.01
CA LEU A 71 8.79 2.64 4.50
C LEU A 71 8.82 3.65 5.65
N PRO A 72 9.30 4.89 5.39
CA PRO A 72 9.17 5.97 6.36
C PRO A 72 7.71 6.15 6.76
N GLN A 73 7.50 6.41 8.05
CA GLN A 73 6.18 6.71 8.58
C GLN A 73 5.65 7.99 7.91
N PRO A 74 4.41 7.98 7.41
CA PRO A 74 3.76 9.22 7.02
C PRO A 74 3.52 10.09 8.26
N HIS A 75 3.47 11.42 8.11
CA HIS A 75 3.40 12.38 9.22
C HIS A 75 2.06 13.11 9.31
#